data_AF-A0A3C1UH39-F1
#
_entry.id   AF-A0A3C1UH39-F1
#
_cell.length_a   1.000
_cell.length_b   1.000
_cell.length_c   1.000
_cell.angle_alpha   90.00
_cell.angle_beta   90.00
_cell.angle_gamma   90.00
#
_symmetry.space_group_name_H-M   'P 1'
#
loop_
_entity.id
_entity.type
_entity.pdbx_description
1 polymer ?
#
loop_
_entity_poly.entity_id
_entity_poly.type
_entity_poly.pdbx_seq_one_letter_code
_entity_poly.pdbx_strand_id
1 'polypeptide(L)'
;MYIVYTLFMNKKKPMSSIINIRVDSATKSEAQKTLQEMGLDLSSGIKLFLRNVVITKSVPLNLRTDNGFTVGREQEMIKSAELAKKDGKGYVTADDAMDAIEKEWKEEYKKKK
;
A
#
# COMPACT_ATOMS: atom_id res chain seq x y z
N MET A 1 -33.77 -1.71 43.01
CA MET A 1 -32.98 -0.75 42.19
C MET A 1 -31.49 -0.76 42.56
N TYR A 2 -30.84 -1.94 42.65
CA TYR A 2 -29.41 -2.04 43.01
C TYR A 2 -28.61 -3.05 42.17
N ILE A 3 -29.25 -3.79 41.27
CA ILE A 3 -28.60 -4.85 40.48
C ILE A 3 -27.98 -4.29 39.17
N VAL A 4 -28.46 -3.15 38.68
CA VAL A 4 -28.04 -2.59 37.38
C VAL A 4 -26.65 -1.92 37.45
N TYR A 5 -26.23 -1.38 38.60
CA TYR A 5 -24.94 -0.69 38.72
C TYR A 5 -23.74 -1.64 38.80
N THR A 6 -23.92 -2.88 39.25
CA THR A 6 -22.82 -3.82 39.44
C THR A 6 -22.29 -4.41 38.13
N LEU A 7 -22.99 -4.22 37.01
CA LEU A 7 -22.59 -4.71 35.69
C LEU A 7 -21.80 -3.68 34.87
N PHE A 8 -21.37 -2.56 35.47
CA PHE A 8 -20.58 -1.57 34.77
C PHE A 8 -19.08 -1.88 34.90
N MET A 9 -18.55 -2.53 33.86
CA MET A 9 -17.16 -2.44 33.40
C MET A 9 -16.04 -2.96 34.33
N ASN A 10 -15.86 -4.28 34.37
CA ASN A 10 -14.53 -4.85 34.61
C ASN A 10 -13.75 -4.97 33.28
N LYS A 11 -13.49 -3.85 32.60
CA LYS A 11 -12.50 -3.84 31.51
C LYS A 11 -11.12 -3.83 32.15
N LYS A 12 -10.51 -5.01 32.30
CA LYS A 12 -9.09 -5.13 32.70
C LYS A 12 -8.26 -4.16 31.84
N LYS A 13 -7.53 -3.25 32.48
CA LYS A 13 -6.55 -2.39 31.79
C LYS A 13 -5.61 -3.30 30.99
N PRO A 14 -5.29 -2.96 29.73
CA PRO A 14 -4.29 -3.73 29.00
C PRO A 14 -2.96 -3.63 29.76
N MET A 15 -2.43 -4.77 30.19
CA MET A 15 -1.11 -4.82 30.79
C MET A 15 -0.08 -4.58 29.69
N SER A 16 0.88 -3.69 29.95
CA SER A 16 2.04 -3.54 29.07
C SER A 16 2.84 -4.84 29.06
N SER A 17 3.05 -5.41 27.88
CA SER A 17 3.94 -6.56 27.68
C SER A 17 5.27 -6.09 27.08
N ILE A 18 6.36 -6.77 27.47
CA ILE A 18 7.70 -6.52 26.92
C ILE A 18 7.93 -7.48 25.76
N ILE A 19 8.47 -6.96 24.66
CA ILE A 19 8.87 -7.75 23.50
C ILE A 19 10.39 -7.72 23.41
N ASN A 20 11.03 -8.88 23.52
CA ASN A 20 12.49 -9.03 23.35
C ASN A 20 12.78 -9.60 21.96
N ILE A 21 13.51 -8.86 21.12
CA ILE A 21 13.84 -9.25 19.74
C ILE A 21 15.36 -9.19 19.57
N ARG A 22 15.93 -10.22 18.93
CA ARG A 22 17.32 -10.21 18.47
C ARG A 22 17.38 -9.61 17.06
N VAL A 23 18.27 -8.65 16.87
CA VAL A 23 18.53 -7.99 15.59
C VAL A 23 20.01 -7.68 15.49
N ASP A 24 20.55 -7.62 14.28
CA ASP A 24 21.91 -7.18 14.06
C ASP A 24 22.11 -5.71 14.49
N SER A 25 23.32 -5.40 14.96
CA SER A 25 23.66 -4.07 15.48
C SER A 25 23.60 -2.98 14.40
N ALA A 26 24.02 -3.29 13.17
CA ALA A 26 24.00 -2.34 12.06
C ALA A 26 22.54 -2.03 11.68
N THR A 27 21.72 -3.06 11.50
CA THR A 27 20.29 -2.89 11.17
C THR A 27 19.54 -2.11 12.25
N LYS A 28 19.82 -2.36 13.54
CA LYS A 28 19.21 -1.61 14.64
C LYS A 28 19.55 -0.12 14.57
N SER A 29 20.82 0.20 14.34
CA SER A 29 21.31 1.58 14.26
C SER A 29 20.69 2.32 13.07
N GLU A 30 20.68 1.68 11.90
CA GLU A 30 20.10 2.24 10.68
C GLU A 30 18.59 2.47 10.83
N ALA A 31 17.83 1.48 11.30
CA ALA A 31 16.40 1.62 11.53
C ALA A 31 16.09 2.73 12.54
N GLN A 32 16.89 2.86 13.61
CA GLN A 32 16.72 3.93 14.59
C GLN A 32 16.95 5.31 13.96
N LYS A 33 18.00 5.48 13.15
CA LYS A 33 18.27 6.75 12.45
C LYS A 33 17.13 7.12 11.51
N THR A 34 16.70 6.19 10.67
CA THR A 34 15.60 6.42 9.72
C THR A 34 14.29 6.80 10.41
N LEU A 35 13.97 6.16 11.54
CA LEU A 35 12.78 6.51 12.32
C LEU A 35 12.93 7.88 13.00
N GLN A 36 14.12 8.22 13.50
CA GLN A 36 14.38 9.52 14.12
C GLN A 36 14.25 10.68 13.13
N GLU A 37 14.66 10.49 11.87
CA GLU A 37 14.44 11.46 10.79
C GLU A 37 12.94 11.73 10.55
N MET A 38 12.07 10.75 10.86
CA MET A 38 10.62 10.88 10.82
C MET A 38 10.00 11.36 12.16
N GLY A 39 10.82 11.70 13.16
CA GLY A 39 10.35 12.11 14.49
C GLY A 39 9.84 10.97 15.37
N LEU A 40 10.22 9.72 15.07
CA LEU A 40 9.81 8.53 15.80
C LEU A 40 10.99 7.86 16.51
N ASP A 41 10.76 7.36 17.73
CA ASP A 41 11.68 6.43 18.37
C ASP A 41 11.44 4.99 17.88
N LEU A 42 12.44 4.12 18.05
CA LEU A 42 12.38 2.72 17.61
C LEU A 42 11.16 1.97 18.20
N SER A 43 10.83 2.21 19.46
CA SER A 43 9.68 1.54 20.11
C SER A 43 8.36 2.01 19.52
N SER A 44 8.26 3.30 19.19
CA SER A 44 7.08 3.86 18.50
C SER A 44 6.92 3.30 17.09
N GLY A 45 8.01 3.13 16.34
CA GLY A 45 8.00 2.44 15.05
C GLY A 45 7.47 1.00 15.16
N ILE A 46 7.97 0.22 16.13
CA ILE A 46 7.52 -1.16 16.36
C ILE A 46 6.03 -1.21 16.77
N LYS A 47 5.59 -0.32 17.66
CA LYS A 47 4.17 -0.21 18.04
C LYS A 47 3.28 0.10 16.83
N LEU A 48 3.72 1.00 15.95
CA LEU A 48 2.99 1.35 14.73
C LEU A 48 2.90 0.16 13.77
N PHE A 49 3.99 -0.58 13.58
CA PHE A 49 4.01 -1.80 12.78
C PHE A 49 2.99 -2.84 13.30
N LEU A 50 3.04 -3.15 14.60
CA LEU A 50 2.11 -4.09 15.22
C LEU A 50 0.66 -3.62 15.12
N ARG A 51 0.42 -2.30 15.26
CA ARG A 51 -0.91 -1.73 15.11
C ARG A 51 -1.44 -1.88 13.68
N ASN A 52 -0.57 -1.69 12.68
CA ASN A 52 -0.91 -1.93 11.27
C ASN A 52 -1.33 -3.38 11.04
N VAL A 53 -0.55 -4.36 11.52
CA VAL A 53 -0.90 -5.79 11.43
C VAL A 53 -2.29 -6.05 12.01
N VAL A 54 -2.62 -5.46 13.16
CA VAL A 54 -3.92 -5.63 13.80
C VAL A 54 -5.07 -5.01 13.00
N ILE A 55 -4.83 -3.87 12.35
CA ILE A 55 -5.82 -3.15 11.54
C ILE A 55 -6.07 -3.86 10.22
N THR A 56 -5.01 -4.19 9.48
CA THR A 56 -5.11 -4.77 8.13
C THR A 56 -5.33 -6.27 8.13
N LYS A 57 -5.13 -6.94 9.29
CA LYS A 57 -5.15 -8.41 9.42
C LYS A 57 -4.19 -9.10 8.45
N SER A 58 -3.12 -8.40 8.09
CA SER A 58 -2.13 -8.85 7.12
C SER A 58 -0.73 -8.43 7.56
N VAL A 59 0.29 -9.03 6.97
CA VAL A 59 1.68 -8.59 7.17
C VAL A 59 1.88 -7.31 6.33
N PRO A 60 2.22 -6.16 6.93
CA PRO A 60 2.31 -4.87 6.24
C PRO A 60 3.66 -4.72 5.52
N LEU A 61 4.03 -5.73 4.72
CA LEU A 61 5.16 -5.66 3.80
C LEU A 61 4.59 -5.29 2.43
N ASN A 62 4.86 -4.07 1.99
CA ASN A 62 4.60 -3.70 0.61
C ASN A 62 5.68 -4.36 -0.25
N LEU A 63 5.38 -5.54 -0.80
CA LEU A 63 6.19 -6.17 -1.84
C LEU A 63 6.08 -5.31 -3.10
N ARG A 64 6.91 -4.28 -3.16
CA ARG A 64 7.05 -3.41 -4.32
C ARG A 64 8.28 -3.84 -5.09
N THR A 65 8.21 -3.69 -6.40
CA THR A 65 9.37 -3.80 -7.26
C THR A 65 10.16 -2.49 -7.26
N ASP A 66 11.32 -2.46 -7.89
CA ASP A 66 12.18 -1.26 -7.95
C ASP A 66 11.44 -0.03 -8.50
N ASN A 67 10.42 -0.27 -9.33
CA ASN A 67 9.56 0.74 -9.94
C ASN A 67 8.40 1.20 -9.02
N GLY A 68 8.33 0.70 -7.78
CA GLY A 68 7.32 1.08 -6.79
C GLY A 68 5.94 0.47 -7.00
N PHE A 69 5.75 -0.35 -8.04
CA PHE A 69 4.50 -1.09 -8.30
C PHE A 69 4.44 -2.39 -7.51
N THR A 70 3.23 -2.91 -7.32
CA THR A 70 3.07 -4.31 -6.91
C THR A 70 3.50 -5.21 -8.06
N VAL A 71 4.04 -6.39 -7.74
CA VAL A 71 4.50 -7.38 -8.75
C VAL A 71 3.43 -7.66 -9.81
N GLY A 72 2.17 -7.85 -9.37
CA GLY A 72 1.06 -8.09 -10.30
C GLY A 72 0.78 -6.92 -11.25
N ARG A 73 0.83 -5.68 -10.74
CA ARG A 73 0.60 -4.49 -11.57
C ARG A 73 1.73 -4.28 -12.58
N GLU A 74 2.97 -4.53 -12.19
CA GLU A 74 4.09 -4.46 -13.12
C GLU A 74 3.96 -5.52 -14.23
N GLN A 75 3.57 -6.75 -13.90
CA GLN A 75 3.33 -7.79 -14.89
C GLN A 75 2.19 -7.42 -15.87
N GLU A 76 1.11 -6.82 -15.37
CA GLU A 76 0.04 -6.30 -16.23
C GLU A 76 0.54 -5.20 -17.17
N MET A 77 1.35 -4.27 -16.67
CA MET A 77 1.94 -3.20 -17.47
C MET A 77 2.86 -3.76 -18.56
N ILE A 78 3.75 -4.68 -18.21
CA ILE A 78 4.64 -5.36 -19.18
C ILE A 78 3.82 -6.06 -20.25
N LYS A 79 2.82 -6.86 -19.86
CA LYS A 79 1.94 -7.57 -20.79
C LYS A 79 1.18 -6.61 -21.71
N SER A 80 0.67 -5.49 -21.17
CA SER A 80 -0.03 -4.48 -21.96
C SER A 80 0.90 -3.79 -22.97
N ALA A 81 2.14 -3.52 -22.57
CA ALA A 81 3.16 -2.93 -23.44
C ALA A 81 3.58 -3.91 -24.55
N GLU A 82 3.70 -5.21 -24.24
CA GLU A 82 3.98 -6.26 -25.23
C GLU A 82 2.84 -6.40 -26.24
N LEU A 83 1.59 -6.42 -25.78
CA LEU A 83 0.42 -6.46 -26.65
C LEU A 83 0.32 -5.21 -27.53
N ALA A 84 0.55 -4.02 -26.96
CA ALA A 84 0.56 -2.78 -27.73
C ALA A 84 1.70 -2.76 -28.76
N LYS A 85 2.86 -3.32 -28.43
CA LYS A 85 3.98 -3.44 -29.38
C LYS A 85 3.67 -4.42 -30.52
N LYS A 86 2.91 -5.49 -30.25
CA LYS A 86 2.59 -6.53 -31.23
C LYS A 86 1.41 -6.17 -32.12
N ASP A 87 0.32 -5.71 -31.52
CA ASP A 87 -0.99 -5.55 -32.16
C ASP A 87 -1.53 -4.10 -32.06
N GLY A 88 -0.77 -3.18 -31.46
CA GLY A 88 -1.20 -1.79 -31.26
C GLY A 88 -1.06 -0.95 -32.53
N LYS A 89 -2.01 -0.03 -32.70
CA LYS A 89 -1.94 1.00 -33.75
C LYS A 89 -0.81 1.97 -33.43
N GLY A 90 0.21 2.02 -34.28
CA GLY A 90 1.23 3.06 -34.25
C GLY A 90 0.76 4.32 -34.98
N TYR A 91 1.16 5.48 -34.50
CA TYR A 91 0.88 6.79 -35.13
C TYR A 91 2.20 7.50 -35.40
N VAL A 92 2.27 8.19 -36.54
CA VAL A 92 3.51 8.88 -36.97
C VAL A 92 3.66 10.22 -36.24
N THR A 93 2.55 10.87 -35.92
CA THR A 93 2.53 12.16 -35.20
C THR A 93 1.65 12.08 -33.95
N ALA A 94 1.88 13.00 -33.01
CA ALA A 94 1.07 13.12 -31.81
C ALA A 94 -0.38 13.52 -32.12
N ASP A 95 -0.58 14.39 -33.13
CA ASP A 95 -1.90 14.84 -33.55
C ASP A 95 -2.74 13.68 -34.11
N ASP A 96 -2.15 12.82 -34.95
CA ASP A 96 -2.83 11.62 -35.48
C ASP A 96 -3.27 10.66 -34.36
N ALA A 97 -2.46 10.54 -33.30
CA ALA A 97 -2.79 9.71 -32.14
C ALA A 97 -3.96 10.29 -31.33
N MET A 98 -3.95 11.61 -31.12
CA MET A 98 -4.99 12.31 -30.36
C MET A 98 -6.33 12.31 -31.09
N ASP A 99 -6.32 12.53 -32.40
CA ASP A 99 -7.52 12.47 -33.25
C ASP A 99 -8.15 11.07 -33.25
N ALA A 100 -7.31 10.02 -33.27
CA ALA A 100 -7.79 8.65 -33.19
C ALA A 100 -8.48 8.35 -31.85
N ILE A 101 -7.89 8.80 -30.74
CA ILE A 101 -8.46 8.66 -29.39
C ILE A 101 -9.79 9.43 -29.29
N GLU A 102 -9.85 10.66 -29.78
CA GLU A 102 -11.06 11.49 -29.72
C GLU A 102 -12.20 10.87 -30.53
N LYS A 103 -11.89 10.29 -31.70
CA LYS A 103 -12.87 9.60 -32.53
C LYS A 103 -13.40 8.33 -31.86
N GLU A 104 -12.53 7.53 -31.25
CA GLU A 104 -12.93 6.33 -30.50
C GLU A 104 -13.84 6.69 -29.31
N TRP A 105 -13.52 7.75 -28.57
CA TRP A 105 -14.35 8.24 -27.48
C TRP A 105 -15.74 8.68 -27.97
N LYS A 106 -15.82 9.51 -29.02
CA LYS A 106 -17.10 9.99 -29.57
C LYS A 106 -18.01 8.84 -30.02
N GLU A 107 -17.45 7.77 -30.58
CA GLU A 107 -18.20 6.59 -30.99
C GLU A 107 -18.68 5.73 -29.80
N GLU A 108 -17.89 5.62 -28.73
CA GLU A 108 -18.31 4.94 -27.51
C GLU A 108 -19.43 5.70 -26.77
N TYR A 109 -19.34 7.04 -26.72
CA TYR A 109 -20.40 7.89 -26.14
C TYR A 109 -21.72 7.81 -26.92
N LYS A 110 -21.67 7.67 -28.25
CA LYS A 110 -22.88 7.45 -29.08
C LYS A 110 -23.54 6.11 -28.83
N LYS A 111 -22.77 5.05 -28.53
CA LYS A 111 -23.29 3.70 -28.24
C LYS A 111 -23.92 3.57 -26.86
N LYS A 112 -23.61 4.47 -25.93
CA LYS A 112 -24.17 4.52 -24.57
C LYS A 112 -25.44 5.36 -24.46
N LYS A 113 -25.84 6.05 -25.54
CA LYS A 113 -27.16 6.71 -25.69
C LYS A 113 -28.11 5.79 -26.43
#